data_AF-S0FK45-F1
#
_entry.id   AF-S0FK45-F1
#
_cell.length_a   1.000
_cell.length_b   1.000
_cell.length_c   1.000
_cell.angle_alpha   90.00
_cell.angle_beta   90.00
_cell.angle_gamma   90.00
#
_symmetry.space_group_name_H-M   'P 1'
#
loop_
_entity.id
_entity.type
_entity.pdbx_description
1 polymer ?
#
loop_
_entity_poly.entity_id
_entity_poly.type
_entity_poly.pdbx_seq_one_letter_code
_entity_poly.pdbx_strand_id
1 'polypeptide(L)' 'MSVMVVIIYAILAIYEFIPLYKEKKWADFVVNAVLWTSSLIIVLLLCFNVEIPSPQAPVRKFIESIFGKQG' A
#
# COMPACT_ATOMS: atom_id res chain seq x y z
N MET A 1 -1.48 -11.13 -15.55
CA MET A 1 -1.85 -10.69 -14.18
C MET A 1 -1.95 -9.18 -14.08
N SER A 2 -0.98 -8.41 -14.58
CA SER A 2 -0.90 -6.94 -14.41
C SER A 2 -2.11 -6.16 -14.96
N VAL A 3 -2.69 -6.57 -16.10
CA VAL A 3 -3.89 -5.90 -16.67
C VAL A 3 -5.10 -6.03 -15.74
N MET A 4 -5.32 -7.22 -15.18
CA MET A 4 -6.41 -7.47 -14.23
C MET A 4 -6.22 -6.67 -12.94
N VAL A 5 -4.99 -6.56 -12.44
CA VAL A 5 -4.64 -5.73 -11.28
C VAL A 5 -5.02 -4.27 -11.53
N VAL A 6 -4.64 -3.71 -12.68
CA VAL A 6 -4.95 -2.32 -13.02
C VAL A 6 -6.46 -2.07 -13.07
N ILE A 7 -7.23 -3.00 -13.65
CA ILE A 7 -8.70 -2.91 -13.70
C ILE A 7 -9.31 -2.92 -12.31
N ILE A 8 -8.87 -3.84 -11.43
CA ILE A 8 -9.40 -3.94 -10.06
C ILE A 8 -9.09 -2.66 -9.27
N TYR A 9 -7.85 -2.15 -9.35
CA TYR A 9 -7.46 -0.92 -8.68
C TYR A 9 -8.21 0.31 -9.20
N ALA A 10 -8.53 0.35 -10.50
CA ALA A 10 -9.35 1.42 -11.08
C ALA A 10 -10.80 1.38 -10.55
N ILE A 11 -11.41 0.20 -10.42
CA ILE A 11 -12.74 0.05 -9.83
C ILE A 11 -12.74 0.48 -8.36
N LEU A 12 -11.74 0.05 -7.58
CA LEU A 12 -11.58 0.46 -6.18
C LEU A 12 -11.42 1.98 -6.06
N ALA A 13 -10.60 2.59 -6.92
CA ALA A 13 -10.42 4.03 -6.93
C ALA A 13 -11.74 4.76 -7.19
N ILE A 14 -12.56 4.29 -8.13
CA ILE A 14 -13.88 4.87 -8.40
C ILE A 14 -14.79 4.72 -7.17
N TYR A 15 -14.79 3.55 -6.52
CA TYR A 15 -15.66 3.28 -5.37
C TYR A 15 -15.26 4.07 -4.12
N GLU A 16 -13.97 4.29 -3.87
CA GLU A 16 -13.48 5.03 -2.70
C GLU A 16 -13.37 6.53 -2.94
N PHE A 17 -12.74 6.97 -4.03
CA PHE A 17 -12.44 8.40 -4.22
C PHE A 17 -13.67 9.22 -4.62
N ILE A 18 -14.64 8.66 -5.34
CA ILE A 18 -15.87 9.39 -5.71
C ILE A 18 -16.70 9.80 -4.47
N PRO A 19 -17.05 8.88 -3.54
CA PRO A 19 -17.79 9.29 -2.35
C PRO A 19 -16.96 10.22 -1.45
N LEU A 20 -15.66 9.95 -1.26
CA LEU A 20 -14.78 10.82 -0.46
C LEU A 20 -14.72 12.26 -0.99
N TYR A 21 -14.65 12.41 -2.32
CA TYR A 21 -14.69 13.71 -2.98
C TYR A 21 -16.05 14.40 -2.81
N LYS A 22 -17.16 13.66 -2.98
CA LYS A 22 -18.52 14.17 -2.80
C LYS A 22 -18.81 14.62 -1.37
N GLU A 23 -18.33 13.87 -0.38
CA GLU A 23 -18.48 14.18 1.05
C GLU A 23 -17.48 15.24 1.53
N LYS A 24 -16.60 15.75 0.66
CA LYS A 24 -15.55 16.74 0.98
C LYS A 24 -14.65 16.31 2.16
N LYS A 25 -14.47 15.01 2.35
CA LYS A 25 -13.59 14.44 3.37
C LYS A 25 -12.14 14.45 2.88
N TRP A 26 -11.56 15.64 2.80
CA TRP A 26 -10.22 15.84 2.21
C TRP A 26 -9.11 15.11 2.96
N ALA A 27 -9.18 15.01 4.29
CA ALA A 27 -8.21 14.27 5.08
C ALA A 27 -8.23 12.77 4.73
N ASP A 28 -9.43 12.17 4.73
CA ASP A 28 -9.62 10.76 4.37
C ASP A 28 -9.24 10.51 2.90
N PHE A 29 -9.57 11.45 2.00
CA PHE A 29 -9.17 11.38 0.60
C PHE A 29 -7.65 11.30 0.44
N VAL A 30 -6.89 12.17 1.11
CA VAL A 30 -5.43 12.19 1.02
C VAL A 30 -4.82 10.92 1.61
N VAL A 31 -5.29 10.46 2.77
CA VAL A 31 -4.81 9.22 3.39
C VAL A 31 -5.07 8.02 2.48
N ASN A 32 -6.30 7.89 1.95
CA ASN A 32 -6.63 6.82 1.01
C ASN A 32 -5.85 6.92 -0.30
N ALA A 33 -5.60 8.13 -0.81
CA ALA A 33 -4.78 8.33 -2.02
C ALA A 33 -3.35 7.82 -1.82
N VAL A 34 -2.72 8.18 -0.71
CA VAL A 34 -1.37 7.70 -0.38
C VAL A 34 -1.33 6.18 -0.22
N LEU A 35 -2.30 5.61 0.51
CA LEU A 35 -2.38 4.15 0.71
C LEU A 35 -2.63 3.42 -0.61
N TRP A 36 -3.61 3.86 -1.40
CA TRP A 36 -3.94 3.28 -2.69
C TRP A 36 -2.75 3.32 -3.65
N THR A 37 -2.06 4.46 -3.76
CA THR A 37 -0.87 4.60 -4.62
C THR A 37 0.28 3.72 -4.13
N SER A 38 0.58 3.69 -2.83
CA SER A 38 1.63 2.84 -2.28
C SER A 38 1.37 1.35 -2.54
N SER A 39 0.12 0.92 -2.38
CA SER A 39 -0.34 -0.43 -2.64
C SER A 39 -0.21 -0.81 -4.12
N LEU A 40 -0.64 0.09 -5.03
CA LEU A 40 -0.49 -0.11 -6.47
C LEU A 40 0.98 -0.27 -6.87
N ILE A 41 1.89 0.55 -6.32
CA ILE A 41 3.32 0.44 -6.57
C ILE A 41 3.84 -0.93 -6.16
N ILE A 42 3.50 -1.42 -4.96
CA ILE A 42 3.93 -2.73 -4.47
C ILE A 42 3.43 -3.84 -5.40
N VAL A 43 2.16 -3.82 -5.79
CA VAL A 43 1.61 -4.86 -6.67
C VAL A 43 2.23 -4.79 -8.07
N LEU A 44 2.53 -3.60 -8.59
CA LEU A 44 3.25 -3.47 -9.86
C LEU A 44 4.67 -4.03 -9.77
N LEU A 45 5.41 -3.75 -8.69
CA LEU A 45 6.74 -4.31 -8.45
C LEU A 45 6.68 -5.85 -8.39
N LEU A 46 5.68 -6.41 -7.70
CA LEU A 46 5.44 -7.86 -7.67
C LEU A 46 5.12 -8.42 -9.07
N CYS A 47 4.30 -7.72 -9.86
CA CYS A 47 3.97 -8.14 -11.22
C CYS A 47 5.18 -8.13 -12.16
N PHE A 48 6.15 -7.24 -11.94
CA PHE A 48 7.42 -7.22 -12.66
C PHE A 48 8.46 -8.21 -12.10
N ASN A 49 8.06 -9.06 -11.16
CA ASN A 49 8.91 -10.05 -10.50
C ASN A 49 10.15 -9.40 -9.83
N VAL A 50 9.99 -8.16 -9.37
CA VAL A 50 11.02 -7.48 -8.59
C VAL A 50 11.05 -8.15 -7.22
N GLU A 51 12.21 -8.64 -6.81
CA GLU A 51 12.41 -9.19 -5.48
C GLU A 51 12.21 -8.09 -4.44
N ILE A 52 11.05 -8.08 -3.80
CA ILE A 52 10.78 -7.19 -2.68
C ILE A 52 11.47 -7.80 -1.46
N PRO A 53 12.52 -7.15 -0.91
CA PRO A 53 13.20 -7.68 0.26
C PRO A 53 12.20 -7.81 1.40
N SER A 54 12.17 -8.99 2.02
CA SER A 54 11.23 -9.28 3.09
C SER A 54 11.32 -8.22 4.21
N PRO A 55 10.20 -7.61 4.61
CA PRO A 55 10.19 -6.63 5.70
C PRO A 55 10.51 -7.27 7.06
N GLN A 56 10.56 -8.60 7.16
CA GLN A 56 10.88 -9.33 8.38
C GLN A 56 12.22 -8.91 8.98
N ALA A 57 13.27 -8.74 8.16
CA ALA A 57 14.58 -8.34 8.67
C ALA A 57 14.61 -6.90 9.22
N PRO A 58 14.08 -5.88 8.51
CA PRO A 58 13.90 -4.54 9.06
C PRO A 58 13.02 -4.49 10.31
N VAL A 59 11.87 -5.18 10.28
CA VAL A 59 10.91 -5.19 11.40
C VAL A 59 11.54 -5.86 12.62
N ARG A 60 12.24 -6.98 12.45
CA ARG A 60 12.98 -7.64 13.52
C ARG A 60 14.02 -6.71 14.14
N LYS A 61 14.82 -6.00 13.32
CA LYS A 61 15.79 -5.02 13.83
C LYS A 61 15.11 -3.88 14.58
N PHE A 62 13.94 -3.42 14.13
CA PHE A 62 13.18 -2.39 14.81
C PHE A 62 12.67 -2.85 16.18
N ILE A 63 12.11 -4.06 16.24
CA ILE A 63 11.67 -4.69 17.51
C ILE A 63 12.87 -4.88 18.44
N GLU A 64 14.00 -5.40 17.95
CA GLU A 64 15.24 -5.55 18.72
C GLU A 64 15.79 -4.20 19.22
N SER A 65 15.58 -3.11 18.48
CA SER A 65 15.98 -1.75 18.89
C SER A 65 15.12 -1.17 20.01
N ILE A 66 13.84 -1.58 20.11
CA ILE A 66 12.92 -1.08 21.15
C ILE A 66 12.96 -1.97 22.39
N PHE A 67 12.96 -3.30 22.20
CA PHE A 67 12.84 -4.29 23.27
C PHE A 67 14.17 -4.92 23.68
N GLY A 68 15.27 -4.58 23.01
CA GLY A 68 16.56 -5.23 23.17
C GLY A 68 16.62 -6.57 22.43
N LYS A 69 17.84 -7.07 22.20
CA LYS A 69 18.07 -8.33 21.50
C LYS A 69 17.58 -9.49 22.37
N GLN A 70 16.42 -10.04 22.04
CA GLN A 70 15.99 -11.34 22.58
C GLN A 70 16.76 -12.41 21.80
N GLY A 71 17.84 -12.90 22.41
CA GLY A 71 18.73 -13.93 21.86
C GLY A 71 18.05 -15.28 21.71
#